data_AF-A0A3L8D660-F1
#
_entry.id   AF-A0A3L8D660-F1
#
_cell.length_a   1.000
_cell.length_b   1.000
_cell.length_c   1.000
_cell.angle_alpha   90.00
_cell.angle_beta   90.00
_cell.angle_gamma   90.00
#
_symmetry.space_group_name_H-M   'P 1'
#
loop_
_entity.id
_entity.type
_entity.pdbx_description
1 polymer ?
#
loop_
_entity_poly.entity_id
_entity_poly.type
_entity_poly.pdbx_seq_one_letter_code
_entity_poly.pdbx_strand_id
1 'polypeptide(L)'
;MGLAEFEEFLARVGECVSRRLLPRPVLIAEDFNAKPCVWGFPRSDAKDEALVDWEPTLGLCVLNTGSESTCVRWQGGSIVDLTLANPAAVRRVSGWRVESGLETFSDHVYIFMALAPPLGTNPPPRRSVKGGRPRRWKVKEMCGDTLIASLLAATWPDRSPANDVEEEASWLQGIVMDACDASMPRVGRPPGRRAAYWWSEEIAELRRSSVRARRRFLRARQSGIAARIDNAYGEYRKAKYSLKLAISRAKDRA
;
A
#
# COMPACT_ATOMS: atom_id res chain seq x y z
N MET A 1 18.92 -15.91 -4.82
CA MET A 1 19.21 -15.10 -6.01
C MET A 1 20.70 -14.83 -6.09
N GLY A 2 21.36 -15.31 -7.15
CA GLY A 2 22.76 -14.99 -7.45
C GLY A 2 22.94 -13.55 -7.94
N LEU A 3 24.17 -13.15 -8.28
CA LEU A 3 24.44 -11.80 -8.84
C LEU A 3 23.83 -11.64 -10.24
N ALA A 4 24.07 -12.58 -11.15
CA ALA A 4 23.55 -12.51 -12.52
C ALA A 4 22.01 -12.43 -12.56
N GLU A 5 21.32 -13.25 -11.75
CA GLU A 5 19.86 -13.20 -11.63
C GLU A 5 19.36 -11.85 -11.08
N PHE A 6 20.16 -11.22 -10.20
CA PHE A 6 19.85 -9.92 -9.63
C PHE A 6 20.02 -8.80 -10.66
N GLU A 7 21.10 -8.83 -11.45
CA GLU A 7 21.32 -7.89 -12.55
C GLU A 7 20.24 -8.01 -13.63
N GLU A 8 19.83 -9.23 -14.00
CA GLU A 8 18.69 -9.45 -14.88
C GLU A 8 17.38 -8.91 -14.30
N PHE A 9 17.18 -9.07 -13.00
CA PHE A 9 16.04 -8.48 -12.31
C PHE A 9 16.05 -6.95 -12.42
N LEU A 10 17.19 -6.31 -12.14
CA LEU A 10 17.34 -4.85 -12.28
C LEU A 10 17.11 -4.40 -13.73
N ALA A 11 17.62 -5.13 -14.72
CA ALA A 11 17.40 -4.84 -16.13
C ALA A 11 15.90 -4.86 -16.50
N ARG A 12 15.16 -5.88 -16.06
CA ARG A 12 13.70 -5.99 -16.31
C ARG A 12 12.92 -4.86 -15.64
N VAL A 13 13.27 -4.52 -14.39
CA VAL A 13 12.65 -3.39 -13.69
C VAL A 13 12.96 -2.08 -14.41
N GLY A 14 14.22 -1.87 -14.81
CA GLY A 14 14.67 -0.67 -15.49
C GLY A 14 14.02 -0.47 -16.87
N GLU A 15 13.83 -1.54 -17.63
CA GLU A 15 13.10 -1.47 -18.90
C GLU A 15 11.64 -1.05 -18.68
N CYS A 16 10.96 -1.63 -17.68
CA CYS A 16 9.59 -1.29 -17.35
C CYS A 16 9.46 0.19 -16.94
N VAL A 17 10.35 0.66 -16.05
CA VAL A 17 10.38 2.05 -15.59
C VAL A 17 10.61 3.00 -16.76
N SER A 18 11.64 2.73 -17.57
CA SER A 18 12.05 3.60 -18.67
C SER A 18 10.99 3.70 -19.78
N ARG A 19 10.42 2.56 -20.19
CA ARG A 19 9.51 2.52 -21.35
C ARG A 19 8.08 2.89 -21.03
N ARG A 20 7.61 2.62 -19.80
CA ARG A 20 6.17 2.67 -19.48
C ARG A 20 5.80 3.68 -18.40
N LEU A 21 6.73 4.02 -17.51
CA LEU A 21 6.41 4.80 -16.32
C LEU A 21 6.98 6.21 -16.37
N LEU A 22 8.19 6.41 -16.89
CA LEU A 22 8.74 7.75 -17.02
C LEU A 22 7.96 8.60 -18.06
N PRO A 23 7.81 9.92 -17.82
CA PRO A 23 8.34 10.72 -16.70
C PRO A 23 7.40 10.79 -15.47
N ARG A 24 6.42 9.88 -15.33
CA ARG A 24 5.46 9.92 -14.22
C ARG A 24 6.17 9.68 -12.88
N PRO A 25 5.57 10.08 -11.74
CA PRO A 25 6.08 9.72 -10.42
C PRO A 25 6.21 8.19 -10.26
N VAL A 26 7.41 7.71 -9.94
CA VAL A 26 7.73 6.28 -9.73
C VAL A 26 8.25 6.08 -8.31
N LEU A 27 7.69 5.09 -7.62
CA LEU A 27 8.14 4.58 -6.33
C LEU A 27 8.33 3.07 -6.48
N ILE A 28 9.50 2.58 -6.09
CA ILE A 28 9.84 1.16 -6.04
C ILE A 28 10.09 0.82 -4.57
N ALA A 29 9.46 -0.23 -4.06
CA ALA A 29 9.68 -0.73 -2.71
C ALA A 29 9.86 -2.24 -2.79
N GLU A 30 11.08 -2.70 -2.59
CA GLU A 30 11.48 -4.08 -2.86
C GLU A 30 12.47 -4.59 -1.81
N ASP A 31 12.45 -5.90 -1.55
CA ASP A 31 13.53 -6.60 -0.84
C ASP A 31 14.67 -6.92 -1.83
N PHE A 32 15.62 -6.00 -1.95
CA PHE A 32 16.75 -6.17 -2.86
C PHE A 32 17.76 -7.20 -2.36
N ASN A 33 17.76 -7.49 -1.05
CA ASN A 33 18.70 -8.41 -0.42
C ASN A 33 20.18 -8.10 -0.79
N ALA A 34 20.46 -6.80 -0.90
CA ALA A 34 21.78 -6.19 -1.09
C ALA A 34 22.25 -5.55 0.23
N LYS A 35 23.57 -5.46 0.45
CA LYS A 35 24.15 -5.05 1.74
C LYS A 35 25.06 -3.83 1.61
N PRO A 36 24.50 -2.61 1.60
CA PRO A 36 25.29 -1.40 1.48
C PRO A 36 26.14 -1.05 2.69
N CYS A 37 27.34 -0.55 2.42
CA CYS A 37 28.20 0.10 3.42
C CYS A 37 27.50 1.23 4.17
N VAL A 38 26.68 2.04 3.50
CA VAL A 38 26.03 3.23 4.10
C VAL A 38 25.12 2.90 5.28
N TRP A 39 24.72 1.63 5.44
CA TRP A 39 23.90 1.15 6.55
C TRP A 39 24.65 0.23 7.53
N GLY A 40 25.98 0.41 7.63
CA GLY A 40 26.78 -0.18 8.69
C GLY A 40 27.33 -1.58 8.38
N PHE A 41 27.32 -2.00 7.12
CA PHE A 41 28.07 -3.18 6.70
C PHE A 41 29.54 -2.83 6.48
N PRO A 42 30.50 -3.69 6.92
CA PRO A 42 31.93 -3.40 6.79
C PRO A 42 32.40 -3.26 5.34
N ARG A 43 31.70 -3.91 4.40
CA ARG A 43 31.93 -3.86 2.95
C ARG A 43 30.60 -4.01 2.21
N SER A 44 30.43 -3.27 1.13
CA SER A 44 29.35 -3.47 0.16
C SER A 44 29.51 -4.84 -0.49
N ASP A 45 28.38 -5.49 -0.79
CA ASP A 45 28.39 -6.69 -1.60
C ASP A 45 28.22 -6.36 -3.09
N ALA A 46 28.55 -7.29 -3.98
CA ALA A 46 28.47 -7.04 -5.44
C ALA A 46 27.05 -6.67 -5.91
N LYS A 47 26.02 -7.06 -5.15
CA LYS A 47 24.63 -6.67 -5.43
C LYS A 47 24.38 -5.21 -5.08
N ASP A 48 24.94 -4.74 -3.97
CA ASP A 48 24.92 -3.32 -3.63
C ASP A 48 25.60 -2.48 -4.70
N GLU A 49 26.79 -2.90 -5.15
CA GLU A 49 27.51 -2.21 -6.24
C GLU A 49 26.65 -2.16 -7.52
N ALA A 50 26.08 -3.28 -7.95
CA ALA A 50 25.19 -3.31 -9.11
C ALA A 50 23.93 -2.43 -8.94
N LEU A 51 23.38 -2.35 -7.73
CA LEU A 51 22.23 -1.50 -7.45
C LEU A 51 22.58 -0.01 -7.49
N VAL A 52 23.72 0.37 -6.91
CA VAL A 52 24.24 1.74 -6.89
C VAL A 52 24.61 2.22 -8.30
N ASP A 53 25.08 1.33 -9.17
CA ASP A 53 25.33 1.64 -10.58
C ASP A 53 24.03 1.76 -11.39
N TRP A 54 23.00 0.98 -11.03
CA TRP A 54 21.74 0.92 -11.76
C TRP A 54 20.79 2.09 -11.44
N GLU A 55 20.63 2.45 -10.16
CA GLU A 55 19.64 3.47 -9.76
C GLU A 55 19.79 4.85 -10.46
N PRO A 56 21.01 5.38 -10.71
CA PRO A 56 21.18 6.70 -11.32
C PRO A 56 20.82 6.67 -12.80
N THR A 57 20.92 5.51 -13.48
CA THR A 57 20.54 5.36 -14.89
C THR A 57 19.05 5.66 -15.14
N LEU A 58 18.23 5.51 -14.10
CA LEU A 58 16.79 5.79 -14.12
C LEU A 58 16.42 7.08 -13.38
N GLY A 59 17.42 7.81 -12.88
CA GLY A 59 17.23 8.97 -12.00
C GLY A 59 16.47 8.62 -10.73
N LEU A 60 16.66 7.42 -10.18
CA LEU A 60 16.08 7.01 -8.91
C LEU A 60 17.02 7.41 -7.76
N CYS A 61 16.44 7.69 -6.60
CA CYS A 61 17.19 7.87 -5.36
C CYS A 61 16.57 7.05 -4.23
N VAL A 62 17.44 6.57 -3.34
CA VAL A 62 17.05 5.88 -2.11
C VAL A 62 16.33 6.84 -1.14
N LEU A 63 15.16 6.42 -0.65
CA LEU A 63 14.37 7.13 0.36
C LEU A 63 14.60 6.62 1.79
N ASN A 64 15.30 5.50 1.96
CA ASN A 64 15.60 4.95 3.27
C ASN A 64 16.37 5.96 4.12
N THR A 65 15.93 6.14 5.37
CA THR A 65 16.58 7.04 6.35
C THR A 65 16.82 6.35 7.68
N GLY A 66 17.90 6.70 8.37
CA GLY A 66 18.24 6.12 9.66
C GLY A 66 18.96 4.77 9.54
N SER A 67 19.09 4.06 10.66
CA SER A 67 19.88 2.83 10.78
C SER A 67 19.08 1.66 11.36
N GLU A 68 17.75 1.77 11.38
CA GLU A 68 16.88 0.70 11.86
C GLU A 68 16.82 -0.45 10.86
N SER A 69 17.02 -1.69 11.33
CA SER A 69 16.99 -2.87 10.47
C SER A 69 15.60 -3.13 9.90
N THR A 70 15.53 -3.34 8.59
CA THR A 70 14.29 -3.72 7.88
C THR A 70 14.03 -5.22 7.96
N CYS A 71 15.06 -6.03 8.16
CA CYS A 71 14.95 -7.47 8.44
C CYS A 71 15.72 -7.80 9.73
N VAL A 72 15.09 -8.50 10.65
CA VAL A 72 15.61 -8.82 11.99
C VAL A 72 15.50 -10.31 12.24
N ARG A 73 16.66 -10.97 12.33
CA ARG A 73 16.81 -12.39 12.67
C ARG A 73 17.48 -12.53 14.04
N TRP A 74 17.55 -13.77 14.53
CA TRP A 74 18.24 -14.05 15.79
C TRP A 74 19.75 -13.75 15.69
N GLN A 75 20.37 -13.99 14.52
CA GLN A 75 21.80 -13.74 14.27
C GLN A 75 22.15 -12.25 14.08
N GLY A 76 21.18 -11.37 13.83
CA GLY A 76 21.48 -9.99 13.48
C GLY A 76 20.32 -9.26 12.79
N GLY A 77 20.54 -8.00 12.46
CA GLY A 77 19.63 -7.21 11.64
C GLY A 77 20.31 -6.74 10.36
N SER A 78 19.53 -6.55 9.30
CA SER A 78 20.00 -6.03 8.02
C SER A 78 19.01 -5.01 7.47
N ILE A 79 19.50 -4.09 6.63
CA ILE A 79 18.69 -3.17 5.85
C ILE A 79 18.76 -3.65 4.41
N VAL A 80 17.73 -4.38 3.99
CA VAL A 80 17.64 -5.06 2.68
C VAL A 80 16.40 -4.66 1.89
N ASP A 81 15.39 -4.13 2.58
CA ASP A 81 14.16 -3.62 2.00
C ASP A 81 14.37 -2.13 1.68
N LEU A 82 14.49 -1.80 0.39
CA LEU A 82 14.81 -0.45 -0.06
C LEU A 82 13.63 0.18 -0.77
N THR A 83 13.45 1.47 -0.53
CA THR A 83 12.46 2.30 -1.21
C THR A 83 13.20 3.28 -2.12
N LEU A 84 13.02 3.16 -3.43
CA LEU A 84 13.60 4.04 -4.44
C LEU A 84 12.51 4.93 -5.05
N ALA A 85 12.84 6.17 -5.38
CA ALA A 85 11.89 7.09 -6.02
C ALA A 85 12.57 7.99 -7.04
N ASN A 86 11.86 8.34 -8.10
CA ASN A 86 12.32 9.40 -9.00
C ASN A 86 11.98 10.80 -8.44
N PRO A 87 12.59 11.89 -8.93
CA PRO A 87 12.37 13.24 -8.40
C PRO A 87 10.90 13.67 -8.33
N ALA A 88 10.07 13.19 -9.27
CA ALA A 88 8.64 13.48 -9.30
C ALA A 88 7.86 12.80 -8.16
N ALA A 89 8.32 11.63 -7.69
CA ALA A 89 7.75 10.92 -6.55
C ALA A 89 8.34 11.37 -5.21
N VAL A 90 9.64 11.65 -5.12
CA VAL A 90 10.34 12.04 -3.88
C VAL A 90 9.61 13.16 -3.14
N ARG A 91 9.23 14.23 -3.86
CA ARG A 91 8.52 15.39 -3.28
C ARG A 91 7.15 15.06 -2.68
N ARG A 92 6.63 13.86 -2.93
CA ARG A 92 5.33 13.39 -2.47
C ARG A 92 5.46 12.38 -1.33
N VAL A 93 6.65 11.85 -1.07
CA VAL A 93 6.88 10.90 0.02
C VAL A 93 7.29 11.66 1.26
N SER A 94 6.68 11.34 2.40
CA SER A 94 7.02 11.93 3.69
C SER A 94 6.94 10.88 4.80
N GLY A 95 7.68 11.11 5.89
CA GLY A 95 7.60 10.28 7.08
C GLY A 95 8.01 8.82 6.87
N TRP A 96 8.96 8.58 5.96
CA TRP A 96 9.57 7.26 5.79
C TRP A 96 10.19 6.81 7.12
N ARG A 97 9.82 5.63 7.60
CA ARG A 97 10.37 5.04 8.83
C ARG A 97 10.17 3.54 8.87
N VAL A 98 11.05 2.86 9.58
CA VAL A 98 10.88 1.45 9.95
C VAL A 98 10.02 1.38 11.22
N GLU A 99 8.93 0.63 11.18
CA GLU A 99 8.03 0.49 12.32
C GLU A 99 8.39 -0.74 13.14
N SER A 100 9.42 -0.59 13.96
CA SER A 100 9.86 -1.63 14.91
C SER A 100 8.86 -1.88 16.05
N GLY A 101 7.86 -1.03 16.21
CA GLY A 101 6.80 -1.09 17.21
C GLY A 101 5.63 -2.03 16.90
N LEU A 102 5.65 -2.74 15.77
CA LEU A 102 4.59 -3.68 15.39
C LEU A 102 5.11 -5.11 15.32
N GLU A 103 4.29 -6.06 15.79
CA GLU A 103 4.53 -7.48 15.54
C GLU A 103 4.05 -7.84 14.12
N THR A 104 4.97 -8.35 13.31
CA THR A 104 4.78 -8.75 11.91
C THR A 104 4.68 -10.27 11.74
N PHE A 105 5.10 -11.05 12.74
CA PHE A 105 5.36 -12.48 12.66
C PHE A 105 6.38 -12.92 11.60
N SER A 106 6.99 -11.96 10.90
CA SER A 106 8.05 -12.13 9.91
C SER A 106 9.38 -11.67 10.51
N ASP A 107 10.48 -12.03 9.85
CA ASP A 107 11.78 -11.41 10.11
C ASP A 107 11.80 -9.99 9.52
N HIS A 108 11.01 -9.72 8.47
CA HIS A 108 10.86 -8.38 7.90
C HIS A 108 9.99 -7.48 8.79
N VAL A 109 10.35 -6.21 8.83
CA VAL A 109 9.74 -5.14 9.60
C VAL A 109 9.00 -4.21 8.64
N TYR A 110 7.83 -3.73 9.05
CA TYR A 110 7.06 -2.83 8.21
C TYR A 110 7.79 -1.51 8.01
N ILE A 111 7.79 -1.03 6.77
CA ILE A 111 8.17 0.33 6.41
C ILE A 111 6.89 1.15 6.23
N PHE A 112 6.82 2.30 6.88
CA PHE A 112 5.72 3.24 6.74
C PHE A 112 6.20 4.49 6.03
N MET A 113 5.38 5.00 5.12
CA MET A 113 5.56 6.28 4.46
C MET A 113 4.19 6.83 4.07
N ALA A 114 4.07 8.15 4.02
CA ALA A 114 2.87 8.84 3.56
C ALA A 114 3.09 9.39 2.16
N LEU A 115 2.08 9.23 1.29
CA LEU A 115 2.09 9.74 -0.08
C LEU A 115 1.13 10.93 -0.19
N ALA A 116 1.67 12.09 -0.56
CA ALA A 116 0.89 13.25 -0.90
C ALA A 116 0.16 13.05 -2.25
N PRO A 117 -1.06 13.58 -2.40
CA PRO A 117 -1.72 13.65 -3.70
C PRO A 117 -0.86 14.47 -4.70
N PRO A 118 -1.08 14.31 -6.01
CA PRO A 118 -0.36 15.08 -7.02
C PRO A 118 -0.48 16.60 -6.80
N LEU A 119 0.62 17.34 -6.95
CA LEU A 119 0.61 18.80 -6.93
C LEU A 119 -0.35 19.33 -8.01
N GLY A 120 -1.19 20.31 -7.68
CA GLY A 120 -2.18 20.87 -8.60
C GLY A 120 -3.50 20.08 -8.67
N THR A 121 -3.55 18.84 -8.15
CA THR A 121 -4.84 18.26 -7.77
C THR A 121 -5.17 18.73 -6.36
N ASN A 122 -5.85 19.87 -6.27
CA ASN A 122 -6.81 19.98 -5.17
C ASN A 122 -7.67 18.71 -5.29
N PRO A 123 -7.73 17.82 -4.28
CA PRO A 123 -8.81 16.84 -4.28
C PRO A 123 -10.05 17.69 -4.54
N PRO A 124 -10.79 17.44 -5.64
CA PRO A 124 -11.88 18.31 -6.05
C PRO A 124 -12.64 18.61 -4.77
N PRO A 125 -12.82 19.91 -4.40
CA PRO A 125 -13.35 20.26 -3.10
C PRO A 125 -14.48 19.29 -2.89
N ARG A 126 -14.44 18.51 -1.80
CA ARG A 126 -15.50 17.55 -1.49
C ARG A 126 -16.74 18.43 -1.51
N ARG A 127 -17.42 18.51 -2.65
CA ARG A 127 -18.56 19.39 -2.78
C ARG A 127 -19.47 18.73 -1.80
N SER A 128 -19.68 19.42 -0.68
CA SER A 128 -20.79 19.17 0.21
C SER A 128 -22.05 19.57 -0.55
N VAL A 129 -22.24 19.02 -1.76
CA VAL A 129 -23.57 18.76 -2.25
C VAL A 129 -24.13 17.85 -1.18
N LYS A 130 -25.26 18.21 -0.60
CA LYS A 130 -26.05 17.41 0.35
C LYS A 130 -26.61 16.13 -0.31
N GLY A 131 -25.80 15.46 -1.12
CA GLY A 131 -26.04 14.28 -1.93
C GLY A 131 -24.68 13.93 -2.53
N GLY A 132 -24.05 12.85 -2.05
CA GLY A 132 -22.75 12.42 -2.56
C GLY A 132 -22.79 12.20 -4.07
N ARG A 133 -21.61 12.19 -4.72
CA ARG A 133 -21.51 11.90 -6.17
C ARG A 133 -22.39 10.69 -6.52
N PRO A 134 -23.19 10.77 -7.60
CA PRO A 134 -24.01 9.65 -8.02
C PRO A 134 -23.12 8.42 -8.21
N ARG A 135 -23.58 7.29 -7.65
CA ARG A 135 -22.82 6.04 -7.67
C ARG A 135 -22.76 5.53 -9.09
N ARG A 136 -21.62 4.98 -9.49
CA ARG A 136 -21.46 4.32 -10.78
C ARG A 136 -22.49 3.20 -10.93
N TRP A 137 -22.95 2.95 -12.15
CA TRP A 137 -23.78 1.80 -12.48
C TRP A 137 -22.95 0.54 -12.61
N LYS A 138 -23.54 -0.61 -12.27
CA LYS A 138 -22.93 -1.92 -12.54
C LYS A 138 -23.21 -2.32 -13.98
N VAL A 139 -22.38 -1.87 -14.91
CA VAL A 139 -22.56 -2.13 -16.37
C VAL A 139 -22.69 -3.62 -16.71
N LYS A 140 -22.07 -4.51 -15.94
CA LYS A 140 -22.19 -5.97 -16.12
C LYS A 140 -23.57 -6.53 -15.82
N GLU A 141 -24.39 -5.82 -15.05
CA GLU A 141 -25.76 -6.20 -14.67
C GLU A 141 -26.79 -5.38 -15.49
N MET A 142 -26.41 -4.87 -16.66
CA MET A 142 -27.28 -4.06 -17.52
C MET A 142 -28.34 -4.90 -18.22
N CYS A 143 -29.61 -4.53 -18.04
CA CYS A 143 -30.71 -5.03 -18.85
C CYS A 143 -30.88 -4.16 -20.11
N GLY A 144 -30.46 -4.66 -21.26
CA GLY A 144 -30.53 -3.94 -22.54
C GLY A 144 -31.96 -3.55 -22.93
N ASP A 145 -32.92 -4.46 -22.76
CA ASP A 145 -34.32 -4.22 -23.11
C ASP A 145 -34.92 -3.09 -22.28
N THR A 146 -34.65 -3.06 -20.98
CA THR A 146 -35.10 -1.98 -20.08
C THR A 146 -34.45 -0.66 -20.44
N LEU A 147 -33.15 -0.65 -20.79
CA LEU A 147 -32.46 0.56 -21.22
C LEU A 147 -33.11 1.16 -22.48
N ILE A 148 -33.32 0.32 -23.50
CA ILE A 148 -33.93 0.73 -24.77
C ILE A 148 -35.36 1.21 -24.55
N ALA A 149 -36.17 0.46 -23.79
CA ALA A 149 -37.54 0.84 -23.47
C ALA A 149 -37.62 2.18 -22.75
N SER A 150 -36.75 2.43 -21.76
CA SER A 150 -36.68 3.71 -21.05
C SER A 150 -36.29 4.87 -21.97
N LEU A 151 -35.33 4.68 -22.87
CA LEU A 151 -34.95 5.70 -23.85
C LEU A 151 -36.09 6.00 -24.82
N LEU A 152 -36.67 4.97 -25.43
CA LEU A 152 -37.77 5.13 -26.38
C LEU A 152 -38.98 5.83 -25.75
N ALA A 153 -39.33 5.48 -24.51
CA ALA A 153 -40.43 6.13 -23.79
C ALA A 153 -40.13 7.61 -23.50
N ALA A 154 -38.89 7.94 -23.11
CA ALA A 154 -38.48 9.31 -22.81
C ALA A 154 -38.40 10.21 -24.06
N THR A 155 -38.10 9.63 -25.22
CA THR A 155 -38.02 10.35 -26.51
C THR A 155 -39.30 10.23 -27.35
N TRP A 156 -40.33 9.54 -26.86
CA TRP A 156 -41.60 9.37 -27.58
C TRP A 156 -42.38 10.68 -27.80
N PRO A 157 -42.42 11.61 -26.84
CA PRO A 157 -43.13 12.88 -27.05
C PRO A 157 -42.41 13.75 -28.07
N ASP A 158 -43.15 14.31 -29.02
CA ASP A 158 -42.63 15.30 -29.95
C ASP A 158 -42.32 16.60 -29.16
N ARG A 159 -41.03 16.91 -29.03
CA ARG A 159 -40.53 18.03 -28.24
C ARG A 159 -39.94 19.08 -29.17
N SER A 160 -40.41 20.31 -29.05
CA SER A 160 -39.73 21.45 -29.67
C SER A 160 -38.36 21.63 -29.00
N PRO A 161 -37.26 21.75 -29.78
CA PRO A 161 -35.94 21.95 -29.21
C PRO A 161 -35.91 23.23 -28.36
N ALA A 162 -35.27 23.19 -27.19
CA ALA A 162 -35.06 24.36 -26.36
C ALA A 162 -34.17 25.37 -27.10
N ASN A 163 -34.37 26.64 -26.74
CA ASN A 163 -33.60 27.74 -27.33
C ASN A 163 -32.17 27.81 -26.76
N ASP A 164 -31.90 27.15 -25.64
CA ASP A 164 -30.60 27.10 -24.97
C ASP A 164 -29.95 25.72 -25.09
N VAL A 165 -28.68 25.72 -25.50
CA VAL A 165 -27.86 24.51 -25.67
C VAL A 165 -27.61 23.82 -24.31
N GLU A 166 -27.48 24.59 -23.23
CA GLU A 166 -27.23 24.02 -21.90
C GLU A 166 -28.49 23.31 -21.35
N GLU A 167 -29.68 23.82 -21.70
CA GLU A 167 -30.95 23.19 -21.36
C GLU A 167 -31.15 21.87 -22.12
N GLU A 168 -30.84 21.85 -23.42
CA GLU A 168 -30.84 20.61 -24.22
C GLU A 168 -29.86 19.57 -23.68
N ALA A 169 -28.63 19.99 -23.35
CA ALA A 169 -27.61 19.12 -22.80
C ALA A 169 -28.04 18.53 -21.44
N SER A 170 -28.67 19.34 -20.59
CA SER A 170 -29.18 18.92 -19.28
C SER A 170 -30.31 17.90 -19.43
N TRP A 171 -31.22 18.11 -20.38
CA TRP A 171 -32.30 17.19 -20.69
C TRP A 171 -31.78 15.84 -21.19
N LEU A 172 -30.84 15.84 -22.15
CA LEU A 172 -30.20 14.62 -22.65
C LEU A 172 -29.47 13.85 -21.53
N GLN A 173 -28.74 14.57 -20.68
CA GLN A 173 -28.06 13.96 -19.52
C GLN A 173 -29.06 13.31 -18.55
N GLY A 174 -30.20 13.96 -18.32
CA GLY A 174 -31.29 13.43 -17.49
C GLY A 174 -31.84 12.12 -18.04
N ILE A 175 -32.21 12.08 -19.32
CA ILE A 175 -32.75 10.88 -19.97
C ILE A 175 -31.77 9.72 -19.91
N VAL A 176 -30.50 9.95 -20.24
CA VAL A 176 -29.48 8.91 -20.20
C VAL A 176 -29.28 8.40 -18.77
N MET A 177 -29.28 9.29 -17.78
CA MET A 177 -29.16 8.94 -16.37
C MET A 177 -30.33 8.09 -15.88
N ASP A 178 -31.56 8.46 -16.21
CA ASP A 178 -32.78 7.76 -15.82
C ASP A 178 -32.87 6.39 -16.48
N ALA A 179 -32.55 6.30 -17.77
CA ALA A 179 -32.47 5.02 -18.48
C ALA A 179 -31.38 4.10 -17.89
N CYS A 180 -30.25 4.66 -17.48
CA CYS A 180 -29.22 3.91 -16.78
C CYS A 180 -29.67 3.46 -15.38
N ASP A 181 -30.43 4.28 -14.64
CA ASP A 181 -30.99 3.91 -13.34
C ASP A 181 -32.07 2.83 -13.43
N ALA A 182 -32.88 2.84 -14.48
CA ALA A 182 -33.87 1.80 -14.73
C ALA A 182 -33.24 0.47 -15.16
N SER A 183 -32.16 0.52 -15.95
CA SER A 183 -31.54 -0.68 -16.55
C SER A 183 -30.40 -1.28 -15.73
N MET A 184 -29.81 -0.55 -14.79
CA MET A 184 -28.65 -1.00 -14.03
C MET A 184 -28.76 -0.62 -12.55
N PRO A 185 -28.49 -1.57 -11.64
CA PRO A 185 -28.32 -1.21 -10.24
C PRO A 185 -27.05 -0.36 -10.05
N ARG A 186 -27.13 0.62 -9.15
CA ARG A 186 -25.97 1.41 -8.74
C ARG A 186 -25.04 0.58 -7.84
N VAL A 187 -23.73 0.80 -7.97
CA VAL A 187 -22.70 0.16 -7.14
C VAL A 187 -22.94 0.53 -5.67
N GLY A 188 -23.21 -0.50 -4.86
CA GLY A 188 -23.41 -0.38 -3.41
C GLY A 188 -22.22 0.26 -2.69
N ARG A 189 -22.41 0.65 -1.43
CA ARG A 189 -21.24 1.04 -0.61
C ARG A 189 -20.37 -0.20 -0.46
N PRO A 190 -19.04 -0.10 -0.62
CA PRO A 190 -18.20 -1.17 -0.12
C PRO A 190 -18.60 -1.40 1.35
N PRO A 191 -18.77 -2.66 1.78
CA PRO A 191 -19.10 -2.94 3.16
C PRO A 191 -18.09 -2.20 4.05
N GLY A 192 -18.59 -1.59 5.13
CA GLY A 192 -17.71 -0.96 6.11
C GLY A 192 -16.62 -1.96 6.52
N ARG A 193 -15.41 -1.47 6.78
CA ARG A 193 -14.31 -2.31 7.26
C ARG A 193 -14.78 -3.03 8.52
N ARG A 194 -15.12 -4.31 8.40
CA ARG A 194 -15.40 -5.16 9.55
C ARG A 194 -14.08 -5.50 10.20
N ALA A 195 -14.04 -5.51 11.53
CA ALA A 195 -12.91 -6.08 12.24
C ALA A 195 -12.71 -7.52 11.75
N ALA A 196 -11.45 -7.98 11.74
CA ALA A 196 -11.18 -9.37 11.39
C ALA A 196 -11.98 -10.28 12.33
N TYR A 197 -12.63 -11.31 11.80
CA TYR A 197 -13.52 -12.20 12.57
C TYR A 197 -12.84 -12.87 13.76
N TRP A 198 -11.53 -13.07 13.68
CA TRP A 198 -10.68 -13.65 14.73
C TRP A 198 -10.14 -12.61 15.72
N TRP A 199 -10.49 -11.32 15.60
CA TRP A 199 -9.97 -10.27 16.46
C TRP A 199 -10.72 -10.20 17.79
N SER A 200 -9.98 -10.11 18.90
CA SER A 200 -10.51 -9.93 20.26
C SER A 200 -9.61 -9.02 21.09
N GLU A 201 -10.13 -8.47 22.19
CA GLU A 201 -9.32 -7.66 23.12
C GLU A 201 -8.20 -8.48 23.78
N GLU A 202 -8.43 -9.79 24.00
CA GLU A 202 -7.39 -10.71 24.47
C GLU A 202 -6.21 -10.77 23.48
N ILE A 203 -6.50 -10.92 22.18
CA ILE A 203 -5.47 -10.92 21.14
C ILE A 203 -4.79 -9.55 21.04
N ALA A 204 -5.52 -8.46 21.25
CA ALA A 204 -4.96 -7.12 21.31
C ALA A 204 -3.94 -6.98 22.46
N GLU A 205 -4.25 -7.48 23.67
CA GLU A 205 -3.32 -7.45 24.79
C GLU A 205 -2.11 -8.36 24.58
N LEU A 206 -2.32 -9.57 24.07
CA LEU A 206 -1.22 -10.47 23.69
C LEU A 206 -0.30 -9.81 22.65
N ARG A 207 -0.87 -9.05 21.71
CA ARG A 207 -0.10 -8.28 20.73
C ARG A 207 0.69 -7.16 21.38
N ARG A 208 0.09 -6.37 22.29
CA ARG A 208 0.80 -5.35 23.06
C ARG A 208 1.94 -5.95 23.89
N SER A 209 1.72 -7.10 24.53
CA SER A 209 2.72 -7.81 25.30
C SER A 209 3.89 -8.29 24.43
N SER A 210 3.59 -8.93 23.28
CA SER A 210 4.60 -9.37 22.32
C SER A 210 5.45 -8.21 21.79
N VAL A 211 4.82 -7.08 21.44
CA VAL A 211 5.53 -5.85 21.02
C VAL A 211 6.42 -5.30 22.15
N ARG A 212 5.93 -5.24 23.39
CA ARG A 212 6.74 -4.78 24.54
C ARG A 212 7.96 -5.67 24.75
N ALA A 213 7.80 -6.99 24.68
CA ALA A 213 8.89 -7.95 24.78
C ALA A 213 9.90 -7.79 23.62
N ARG A 214 9.42 -7.60 22.39
CA ARG A 214 10.28 -7.31 21.22
C ARG A 214 11.13 -6.05 21.44
N ARG A 215 10.52 -4.96 21.90
CA ARG A 215 11.25 -3.70 22.20
C ARG A 215 12.27 -3.87 23.33
N ARG A 216 12.03 -4.73 24.32
CA ARG A 216 13.02 -5.06 25.36
C ARG A 216 14.19 -5.85 24.78
N PHE A 217 13.91 -6.86 23.96
CA PHE A 217 14.92 -7.66 23.25
C PHE A 217 15.83 -6.77 22.39
N LEU A 218 15.25 -5.90 21.55
CA LEU A 218 16.02 -5.00 20.69
C LEU A 218 16.91 -4.03 21.50
N ARG A 219 16.41 -3.50 22.62
CA ARG A 219 17.21 -2.67 23.55
C ARG A 219 18.28 -3.46 24.29
N ALA A 220 18.01 -4.69 24.71
CA ALA A 220 19.01 -5.56 25.32
C ALA A 220 20.16 -5.85 24.34
N ARG A 221 19.84 -5.99 23.05
CA ARG A 221 20.86 -6.17 22.00
C ARG A 221 21.82 -4.99 21.90
N GLN A 222 21.33 -3.76 22.06
CA GLN A 222 22.19 -2.57 22.08
C GLN A 222 23.15 -2.55 23.28
N SER A 223 22.83 -3.25 24.37
CA SER A 223 23.71 -3.31 25.54
C SER A 223 24.87 -4.31 25.42
N GLY A 224 24.83 -5.23 24.45
CA GLY A 224 25.89 -6.23 24.21
C GLY A 224 26.02 -7.34 25.26
N ILE A 225 25.20 -7.36 26.31
CA ILE A 225 25.29 -8.37 27.40
C ILE A 225 24.53 -9.64 27.00
N ALA A 226 25.25 -10.71 26.66
CA ALA A 226 24.70 -11.98 26.15
C ALA A 226 23.56 -12.55 27.01
N ALA A 227 23.77 -12.68 28.33
CA ALA A 227 22.74 -13.20 29.24
C ALA A 227 21.44 -12.38 29.23
N ARG A 228 21.56 -11.04 29.07
CA ARG A 228 20.41 -10.13 29.01
C ARG A 228 19.68 -10.25 27.68
N ILE A 229 20.43 -10.48 26.59
CA ILE A 229 19.89 -10.71 25.25
C ILE A 229 19.12 -12.03 25.23
N ASP A 230 19.70 -13.12 25.74
CA ASP A 230 19.08 -14.44 25.75
C ASP A 230 17.80 -14.47 26.58
N ASN A 231 17.82 -13.86 27.76
CA ASN A 231 16.62 -13.75 28.60
C ASN A 231 15.51 -12.96 27.87
N ALA A 232 15.81 -11.76 27.38
CA ALA A 232 14.83 -10.93 26.68
C ALA A 232 14.32 -11.60 25.40
N TYR A 233 15.15 -12.37 24.69
CA TYR A 233 14.75 -13.15 23.53
C TYR A 233 13.82 -14.31 23.91
N GLY A 234 14.11 -15.00 25.02
CA GLY A 234 13.24 -16.02 25.58
C GLY A 234 11.85 -15.49 25.93
N GLU A 235 11.77 -14.33 26.59
CA GLU A 235 10.51 -13.64 26.87
C GLU A 235 9.74 -13.29 25.58
N TYR A 236 10.45 -12.72 24.60
CA TYR A 236 9.85 -12.38 23.31
C TYR A 236 9.29 -13.60 22.59
N ARG A 237 10.04 -14.71 22.55
CA ARG A 237 9.58 -15.97 21.93
C ARG A 237 8.33 -16.51 22.58
N LYS A 238 8.25 -16.50 23.92
CA LYS A 238 7.06 -16.93 24.67
C LYS A 238 5.86 -16.05 24.33
N ALA A 239 6.02 -14.72 24.39
CA ALA A 239 4.93 -13.79 24.08
C ALA A 239 4.46 -13.89 22.62
N LYS A 240 5.38 -14.03 21.67
CA LYS A 240 5.08 -14.26 20.24
C LYS A 240 4.32 -15.57 20.03
N TYR A 241 4.74 -16.64 20.71
CA TYR A 241 4.08 -17.94 20.64
C TYR A 241 2.65 -17.88 21.18
N SER A 242 2.45 -17.30 22.37
CA SER A 242 1.12 -17.13 22.96
C SER A 242 0.17 -16.35 22.05
N LEU A 243 0.67 -15.28 21.43
CA LEU A 243 -0.10 -14.50 20.46
C LEU A 243 -0.46 -15.32 19.20
N LYS A 244 0.51 -16.04 18.61
CA LYS A 244 0.25 -16.92 17.45
C LYS A 244 -0.79 -17.98 17.78
N LEU A 245 -0.68 -18.61 18.95
CA LEU A 245 -1.59 -19.65 19.40
C LEU A 245 -3.01 -19.11 19.62
N ALA A 246 -3.15 -17.92 20.24
CA ALA A 246 -4.45 -17.28 20.42
C ALA A 246 -5.11 -16.92 19.09
N ILE A 247 -4.34 -16.38 18.13
CA ILE A 247 -4.84 -16.09 16.77
C ILE A 247 -5.28 -17.37 16.08
N SER A 248 -4.50 -18.46 16.16
CA SER A 248 -4.88 -19.76 15.57
C SER A 248 -6.21 -20.25 16.16
N ARG A 249 -6.30 -20.33 17.50
CA ARG A 249 -7.52 -20.77 18.20
C ARG A 249 -8.73 -19.92 17.86
N ALA A 250 -8.57 -18.60 17.74
CA ALA A 250 -9.67 -17.71 17.36
C ALA A 250 -10.11 -17.92 15.91
N LYS A 251 -9.18 -18.26 15.01
CA LYS A 251 -9.51 -18.62 13.63
C LYS A 251 -10.20 -19.97 13.52
N ASP A 252 -9.79 -20.95 14.33
CA ASP A 252 -10.35 -22.30 14.30
C ASP A 252 -11.77 -22.37 14.89
N ARG A 253 -12.16 -21.40 15.72
CA ARG A 253 -13.47 -21.32 16.38
C ARG A 253 -14.55 -20.60 15.55
N ALA A 254 -14.18 -19.95 14.46
CA ALA A 254 -15.06 -19.08 13.67
C ALA A 254 -15.33 -19.68 12.30
#